data_AF-A0A7Y9FFU2-F1
#
_entry.id   AF-A0A7Y9FFU2-F1
#
_cell.length_a   1.000
_cell.length_b   1.000
_cell.length_c   1.000
_cell.angle_alpha   90.00
_cell.angle_beta   90.00
_cell.angle_gamma   90.00
#
_symmetry.space_group_name_H-M   'P 1'
#
loop_
_entity.id
_entity.type
_entity.pdbx_description
1 polymer ?
#
loop_
_entity_poly.entity_id
_entity_poly.type
_entity_poly.pdbx_seq_one_letter_code
_entity_poly.pdbx_strand_id
1 'polypeptide(L)'
;MTPDRCTAALAGALYLLTFVSSIPAVALLAPVLVGGDYLTGPDADARVVTGALLDAVNAAVCIGTAVVLLPVLRRTSEVRAVGFVTSRVMEAAIILVGVLGVLAVVTLRGVAAAVGADPALGAVADGLVAVRDQTFLLGPGLMSAVNALLLASVVLQARLVPRAIPLLGLVGAPLQIVSVLATAYGLNEQTSPLSMVAVLPIFLWELSFGLWLVLRGFRPGTAAVPREQPVAHAR
;
A
#
# COMPACT_ATOMS: atom_id res chain seq x y z
N MET A 1 -14.68 10.63 -22.78
CA MET A 1 -13.58 11.00 -21.87
C MET A 1 -12.26 10.77 -22.60
N THR A 2 -11.24 11.61 -22.41
CA THR A 2 -9.92 11.34 -23.01
C THR A 2 -9.25 10.14 -22.31
N PRO A 3 -8.36 9.39 -22.99
CA PRO A 3 -7.66 8.26 -22.38
C PRO A 3 -6.96 8.64 -21.06
N ASP A 4 -6.25 9.77 -21.04
CA ASP A 4 -5.58 10.28 -19.85
C ASP A 4 -6.55 10.63 -18.71
N ARG A 5 -7.79 11.06 -19.02
CA ARG A 5 -8.82 11.33 -18.00
C ARG A 5 -9.35 10.03 -17.41
N CYS A 6 -9.56 9.00 -18.21
CA CYS A 6 -9.94 7.67 -17.73
C CYS A 6 -8.83 7.07 -16.86
N THR A 7 -7.57 7.15 -17.31
CA THR A 7 -6.41 6.70 -16.54
C THR A 7 -6.30 7.41 -15.20
N ALA A 8 -6.45 8.74 -15.18
CA ALA A 8 -6.45 9.50 -13.93
C ALA A 8 -7.59 9.07 -13.01
N ALA A 9 -8.82 8.99 -13.51
CA ALA A 9 -9.96 8.60 -12.70
C ALA A 9 -9.82 7.19 -12.10
N LEU A 10 -9.36 6.23 -12.91
CA LEU A 10 -9.12 4.86 -12.45
C LEU A 10 -7.98 4.78 -11.43
N ALA A 11 -6.84 5.42 -11.70
CA ALA A 11 -5.73 5.47 -10.75
C ALA A 11 -6.14 6.12 -9.42
N GLY A 12 -6.90 7.22 -9.50
CA GLY A 12 -7.43 7.89 -8.33
C GLY A 12 -8.40 7.02 -7.53
N ALA A 13 -9.33 6.34 -8.20
CA ALA A 13 -10.27 5.43 -7.56
C ALA A 13 -9.55 4.26 -6.87
N LEU A 14 -8.52 3.70 -7.49
CA LEU A 14 -7.69 2.66 -6.90
C LEU A 14 -6.95 3.19 -5.65
N TYR A 15 -6.36 4.38 -5.70
CA TYR A 15 -5.78 5.01 -4.50
C TYR A 15 -6.79 5.23 -3.37
N LEU A 16 -8.04 5.57 -3.68
CA LEU A 16 -9.06 5.71 -2.64
C LEU A 16 -9.51 4.34 -2.10
N LEU A 17 -9.54 3.33 -2.96
CA LEU A 17 -9.92 1.98 -2.58
C LEU A 17 -8.93 1.34 -1.59
N THR A 18 -7.64 1.70 -1.62
CA THR A 18 -6.66 1.22 -0.61
C THR A 18 -7.06 1.67 0.81
N PHE A 19 -7.58 2.87 0.99
CA PHE A 19 -8.09 3.34 2.29
C PHE A 19 -9.37 2.60 2.69
N VAL A 20 -10.29 2.43 1.73
CA VAL A 20 -11.58 1.76 1.97
C VAL A 20 -11.38 0.28 2.32
N SER A 21 -10.35 -0.38 1.80
CA SER A 21 -10.02 -1.76 2.17
C SER A 21 -9.20 -1.83 3.47
N SER A 22 -8.14 -1.04 3.60
CA SER A 22 -7.17 -1.18 4.70
C SER A 22 -7.69 -0.69 6.05
N ILE A 23 -8.47 0.40 6.10
CA ILE A 23 -8.92 0.96 7.38
C ILE A 23 -9.88 -0.01 8.11
N PRO A 24 -10.93 -0.57 7.45
CA PRO A 24 -11.78 -1.56 8.09
C PRO A 24 -11.07 -2.87 8.42
N ALA A 25 -10.07 -3.28 7.62
CA ALA A 25 -9.32 -4.51 7.85
C ALA A 25 -8.69 -4.55 9.25
N VAL A 26 -8.12 -3.43 9.73
CA VAL A 26 -7.53 -3.33 11.08
C VAL A 26 -8.53 -3.73 12.17
N ALA A 27 -9.76 -3.19 12.10
CA ALA A 27 -10.79 -3.50 13.09
C ALA A 27 -11.28 -4.94 12.97
N LEU A 28 -11.37 -5.47 11.75
CA LEU A 28 -11.81 -6.85 11.50
C LEU A 28 -10.79 -7.89 11.98
N LEU A 29 -9.50 -7.59 11.87
CA LEU A 29 -8.40 -8.45 12.30
C LEU A 29 -8.08 -8.41 13.80
N ALA A 30 -8.65 -7.45 14.54
CA ALA A 30 -8.41 -7.27 15.98
C ALA A 30 -8.51 -8.55 16.84
N PRO A 31 -9.44 -9.51 16.59
CA PRO A 31 -9.49 -10.75 17.36
C PRO A 31 -8.20 -11.56 17.32
N VAL A 32 -7.47 -11.55 16.19
CA VAL A 32 -6.19 -12.26 16.03
C VAL A 32 -5.01 -11.39 16.47
N LEU A 33 -5.05 -10.09 16.16
CA LEU A 33 -3.88 -9.21 16.37
C LEU A 33 -3.75 -8.68 17.81
N VAL A 34 -4.86 -8.65 18.55
CA VAL A 34 -4.91 -8.08 19.90
C VAL A 34 -5.43 -9.11 20.91
N GLY A 35 -6.34 -9.99 20.48
CA GLY A 35 -6.91 -11.04 21.32
C GLY A 35 -5.96 -12.22 21.46
N GLY A 36 -5.32 -12.37 22.63
CA GLY A 36 -4.49 -13.54 22.94
C GLY A 36 -5.28 -14.85 23.11
N ASP A 37 -6.61 -14.80 23.00
CA ASP A 37 -7.51 -15.93 23.15
C ASP A 37 -8.15 -16.37 21.83
N TYR A 38 -7.70 -15.90 20.66
CA TYR A 38 -8.35 -16.23 19.38
C TYR A 38 -8.50 -17.74 19.12
N LEU A 39 -7.60 -18.60 19.61
CA LEU A 39 -7.72 -20.05 19.41
C LEU A 39 -8.78 -20.72 20.28
N THR A 40 -9.15 -20.12 21.41
CA THR A 40 -10.00 -20.72 22.46
C THR A 40 -11.25 -19.90 22.78
N GLY A 41 -11.28 -18.64 22.36
CA GLY A 41 -12.32 -17.67 22.64
C GLY A 41 -13.52 -17.77 21.69
N PRO A 42 -14.41 -16.75 21.69
CA PRO A 42 -15.58 -16.71 20.83
C PRO A 42 -15.23 -16.85 19.34
N ASP A 43 -16.15 -17.42 18.55
CA ASP A 43 -15.97 -17.51 17.11
C ASP A 43 -15.96 -16.11 16.47
N ALA A 44 -14.91 -15.84 15.71
CA ALA A 44 -14.72 -14.62 14.94
C ALA A 44 -14.15 -14.91 13.54
N ASP A 45 -14.21 -16.16 13.07
CA ASP A 45 -13.53 -16.61 11.84
C ASP A 45 -13.98 -15.83 10.61
N ALA A 46 -15.30 -15.69 10.41
CA ALA A 46 -15.84 -14.92 9.28
C ALA A 46 -15.38 -13.45 9.30
N ARG A 47 -15.25 -12.85 10.48
CA ARG A 47 -14.78 -11.48 10.66
C ARG A 47 -13.31 -11.35 10.26
N VAL A 48 -12.47 -12.25 10.77
CA VAL A 48 -11.03 -12.28 10.49
C VAL A 48 -10.75 -12.58 9.03
N VAL A 49 -11.43 -13.56 8.44
CA VAL A 49 -11.34 -13.89 7.01
C VAL A 49 -11.73 -12.68 6.16
N THR A 50 -12.79 -11.96 6.53
CA THR A 50 -13.17 -10.72 5.83
C THR A 50 -12.06 -9.67 5.89
N GLY A 51 -11.44 -9.46 7.07
CA GLY A 51 -10.30 -8.55 7.22
C GLY A 51 -9.11 -8.95 6.35
N ALA A 52 -8.76 -10.24 6.33
CA ALA A 52 -7.67 -10.78 5.52
C ALA A 52 -7.94 -10.63 4.01
N LEU A 53 -9.19 -10.81 3.57
CA LEU A 53 -9.59 -10.58 2.18
C LEU A 53 -9.53 -9.11 1.79
N LEU A 54 -9.85 -8.19 2.71
CA LEU A 54 -9.67 -6.75 2.46
C LEU A 54 -8.19 -6.37 2.30
N ASP A 55 -7.29 -6.95 3.10
CA ASP A 55 -5.84 -6.77 2.92
C ASP A 55 -5.36 -7.36 1.57
N ALA A 56 -5.94 -8.48 1.12
CA ALA A 56 -5.67 -9.03 -0.21
C ALA A 56 -6.17 -8.12 -1.35
N VAL A 57 -7.35 -7.50 -1.18
CA VAL A 57 -7.86 -6.47 -2.09
C VAL A 57 -6.91 -5.27 -2.11
N ASN A 58 -6.43 -4.82 -0.94
CA ASN A 58 -5.46 -3.74 -0.85
C ASN A 58 -4.18 -4.06 -1.66
N ALA A 59 -3.63 -5.26 -1.50
CA ALA A 59 -2.46 -5.71 -2.25
C ALA A 59 -2.70 -5.69 -3.78
N ALA A 60 -3.85 -6.19 -4.25
CA ALA A 60 -4.20 -6.17 -5.67
C ALA A 60 -4.35 -4.72 -6.21
N VAL A 61 -4.97 -3.85 -5.42
CA VAL A 61 -5.17 -2.43 -5.77
C VAL A 61 -3.84 -1.68 -5.81
N CYS A 62 -2.89 -1.98 -4.91
CA CYS A 62 -1.54 -1.43 -4.96
C CYS A 62 -0.88 -1.71 -6.31
N ILE A 63 -0.93 -2.94 -6.81
CA ILE A 63 -0.42 -3.30 -8.15
C ILE A 63 -1.20 -2.54 -9.23
N GLY A 64 -2.53 -2.50 -9.12
CA GLY A 64 -3.41 -1.80 -10.04
C GLY A 64 -3.04 -0.32 -10.20
N THR A 65 -2.74 0.40 -9.11
CA THR A 65 -2.34 1.81 -9.18
C THR A 65 -1.10 2.00 -10.04
N ALA A 66 -0.12 1.09 -9.93
CA ALA A 66 1.13 1.15 -10.67
C ALA A 66 0.93 0.88 -12.16
N VAL A 67 0.19 -0.20 -12.47
CA VAL A 67 -0.09 -0.61 -13.85
C VAL A 67 -0.88 0.46 -14.60
N VAL A 68 -1.90 1.04 -13.94
CA VAL A 68 -2.73 2.09 -14.56
C VAL A 68 -1.91 3.36 -14.80
N LEU A 69 -1.02 3.75 -13.88
CA LEU A 69 -0.20 4.95 -14.02
C LEU A 69 0.99 4.77 -14.98
N LEU A 70 1.44 3.53 -15.24
CA LEU A 70 2.63 3.23 -16.02
C LEU A 70 2.73 3.99 -17.37
N PRO A 71 1.68 4.05 -18.23
CA PRO A 71 1.76 4.74 -19.52
C PRO A 71 1.95 6.26 -19.39
N VAL A 72 1.57 6.84 -18.25
CA VAL A 72 1.72 8.28 -17.98
C VAL A 72 3.10 8.56 -17.41
N LEU A 73 3.56 7.74 -16.44
CA LEU A 73 4.84 7.94 -15.77
C LEU A 73 6.04 7.73 -16.70
N ARG A 74 5.96 6.75 -17.62
CA ARG A 74 7.02 6.47 -18.59
C ARG A 74 7.30 7.64 -19.55
N ARG A 75 6.34 8.55 -19.75
CA ARG A 75 6.53 9.76 -20.58
C ARG A 75 7.56 10.73 -20.00
N THR A 76 7.82 10.65 -18.70
CA THR A 76 8.78 11.53 -18.00
C THR A 76 10.03 10.77 -17.55
N SER A 77 9.87 9.53 -17.08
CA SER A 77 11.01 8.72 -16.66
C SER A 77 10.65 7.25 -16.68
N GLU A 78 11.23 6.51 -17.62
CA GLU A 78 11.01 5.07 -17.72
C GLU A 78 11.56 4.31 -16.51
N VAL A 79 12.78 4.62 -16.07
CA VAL A 79 13.43 3.98 -14.92
C VAL A 79 12.57 4.06 -13.66
N ARG A 80 12.06 5.26 -13.31
CA ARG A 80 11.22 5.43 -12.11
C ARG A 80 9.83 4.84 -12.28
N ALA A 81 9.28 4.85 -13.49
CA ALA A 81 7.99 4.22 -13.75
C ALA A 81 8.06 2.69 -13.58
N VAL A 82 9.11 2.05 -14.12
CA VAL A 82 9.37 0.62 -13.91
C VAL A 82 9.66 0.35 -12.44
N GLY A 83 10.50 1.19 -11.80
CA GLY A 83 10.78 1.10 -10.37
C GLY A 83 9.50 1.13 -9.52
N PHE A 84 8.56 2.02 -9.83
CA PHE A 84 7.29 2.14 -9.12
C PHE A 84 6.40 0.90 -9.27
N VAL A 85 6.36 0.32 -10.47
CA VAL A 85 5.64 -0.96 -10.67
C VAL A 85 6.29 -2.07 -9.87
N THR A 86 7.61 -2.21 -9.95
CA THR A 86 8.35 -3.24 -9.21
C THR A 86 8.17 -3.09 -7.70
N SER A 87 8.23 -1.87 -7.18
CA SER A 87 8.05 -1.62 -5.74
C SER A 87 6.62 -1.90 -5.28
N ARG A 88 5.59 -1.54 -6.08
CA ARG A 88 4.19 -1.88 -5.77
C ARG A 88 3.90 -3.38 -5.82
N VAL A 89 4.53 -4.12 -6.74
CA VAL A 89 4.44 -5.58 -6.78
C VAL A 89 5.11 -6.21 -5.56
N MET A 90 6.28 -5.72 -5.16
CA MET A 90 6.98 -6.20 -3.96
C MET A 90 6.19 -5.89 -2.69
N GLU A 91 5.63 -4.70 -2.56
CA GLU A 91 4.74 -4.33 -1.46
C GLU A 91 3.54 -5.28 -1.37
N ALA A 92 2.85 -5.52 -2.49
CA ALA A 92 1.71 -6.42 -2.55
C ALA A 92 2.09 -7.85 -2.16
N ALA A 93 3.24 -8.34 -2.61
CA ALA A 93 3.74 -9.66 -2.22
C ALA A 93 3.99 -9.75 -0.70
N ILE A 94 4.60 -8.74 -0.10
CA ILE A 94 4.83 -8.68 1.36
C ILE A 94 3.50 -8.69 2.12
N ILE A 95 2.51 -7.88 1.69
CA ILE A 95 1.18 -7.86 2.30
C ILE A 95 0.51 -9.24 2.23
N LEU A 96 0.58 -9.91 1.08
CA LEU A 96 -0.02 -11.23 0.90
C LEU A 96 0.60 -12.31 1.81
N VAL A 97 1.89 -12.20 2.15
CA VAL A 97 2.52 -13.07 3.17
C VAL A 97 1.84 -12.88 4.53
N GLY A 98 1.56 -11.64 4.93
CA GLY A 98 0.82 -11.35 6.16
C GLY A 98 -0.60 -11.88 6.15
N VAL A 99 -1.30 -11.75 5.02
CA VAL A 99 -2.65 -12.33 4.80
C VAL A 99 -2.63 -13.84 5.01
N LEU A 100 -1.66 -14.54 4.42
CA LEU A 100 -1.51 -15.98 4.59
C LEU A 100 -1.22 -16.36 6.05
N GLY A 101 -0.43 -15.55 6.77
CA GLY A 101 -0.18 -15.74 8.20
C GLY A 101 -1.49 -15.70 9.02
N VAL A 102 -2.33 -14.70 8.79
CA VAL A 102 -3.63 -14.58 9.46
C VAL A 102 -4.55 -15.76 9.13
N LEU A 103 -4.67 -16.13 7.85
CA LEU A 103 -5.54 -17.25 7.44
C LEU A 103 -5.04 -18.60 7.99
N ALA A 104 -3.73 -18.75 8.17
CA ALA A 104 -3.17 -19.90 8.85
C ALA A 104 -3.59 -19.95 10.33
N VAL A 105 -3.65 -18.80 11.04
CA VAL A 105 -4.18 -18.73 12.41
C VAL A 105 -5.66 -19.15 12.47
N VAL A 106 -6.49 -18.72 11.52
CA VAL A 106 -7.89 -19.20 11.39
C VAL A 106 -7.93 -20.73 11.26
N THR A 107 -7.05 -21.29 10.43
CA THR A 107 -6.95 -22.74 10.25
C THR A 107 -6.51 -23.46 11.53
N LEU A 108 -5.58 -22.87 12.30
CA LEU A 108 -5.11 -23.42 13.58
C LEU A 108 -6.21 -23.45 14.64
N ARG A 109 -7.14 -22.50 14.64
CA ARG A 109 -8.30 -22.55 15.55
C ARG A 109 -9.15 -23.81 15.32
N GLY A 110 -9.37 -24.19 14.06
CA GLY A 110 -10.05 -25.43 13.71
C GLY A 110 -9.30 -26.67 14.20
N VAL A 111 -7.96 -26.66 14.13
CA VAL A 111 -7.12 -27.72 14.70
C VAL A 111 -7.26 -27.76 16.22
N ALA A 112 -7.14 -26.62 16.90
CA ALA A 112 -7.30 -26.52 18.35
C ALA A 112 -8.67 -27.01 18.84
N ALA A 113 -9.73 -26.76 18.07
CA ALA A 113 -11.07 -27.28 18.37
C ALA A 113 -11.17 -28.81 18.25
N ALA A 114 -10.39 -29.43 17.35
CA ALA A 114 -10.41 -30.87 17.10
C ALA A 114 -9.54 -31.68 18.06
N VAL A 115 -8.34 -31.19 18.38
CA VAL A 115 -7.35 -31.93 19.20
C VAL A 115 -7.15 -31.36 20.61
N GLY A 116 -7.83 -30.25 20.93
CA GLY A 116 -7.62 -29.48 22.16
C GLY A 116 -6.56 -28.40 21.97
N ALA A 117 -6.81 -27.22 22.54
CA ALA A 117 -5.83 -26.14 22.56
C ALA A 117 -4.71 -26.48 23.54
N ASP A 118 -3.46 -26.40 23.07
CA ASP A 118 -2.27 -26.53 23.91
C ASP A 118 -1.34 -25.30 23.73
N PRO A 119 -0.36 -25.11 24.62
CA PRO A 119 0.57 -23.98 24.53
C PRO A 119 1.40 -23.96 23.23
N ALA A 120 1.62 -25.11 22.59
CA ALA A 120 2.40 -25.18 21.36
C ALA A 120 1.62 -24.57 20.18
N LEU A 121 0.32 -24.86 20.06
CA LEU A 121 -0.56 -24.22 19.07
C LEU A 121 -0.63 -22.70 19.26
N GLY A 122 -0.69 -22.24 20.52
CA GLY A 122 -0.62 -20.82 20.87
C GLY A 122 0.67 -20.17 20.34
N ALA A 123 1.83 -20.76 20.63
CA ALA A 123 3.11 -20.25 20.18
C ALA A 123 3.25 -20.19 18.64
N VAL A 124 2.67 -21.17 17.92
CA VAL A 124 2.63 -21.13 16.44
C VAL A 124 1.75 -19.99 15.95
N ALA A 125 0.58 -19.78 16.55
CA ALA A 125 -0.30 -18.67 16.20
C ALA A 125 0.38 -17.32 16.45
N ASP A 126 1.01 -17.13 17.60
CA ASP A 126 1.76 -15.91 17.94
C ASP A 126 2.90 -15.66 16.95
N GLY A 127 3.62 -16.71 16.53
CA GLY A 127 4.64 -16.63 15.50
C GLY A 127 4.11 -16.16 14.16
N LEU A 128 2.93 -16.63 13.73
CA LEU A 128 2.28 -16.20 12.50
C LEU A 128 1.77 -14.75 12.58
N VAL A 129 1.25 -14.33 13.74
CA VAL A 129 0.88 -12.94 14.01
C VAL A 129 2.12 -12.04 13.94
N ALA A 130 3.24 -12.46 14.54
CA ALA A 130 4.50 -11.73 14.47
C ALA A 130 5.00 -11.59 13.02
N VAL A 131 4.91 -12.64 12.20
CA VAL A 131 5.21 -12.55 10.76
C VAL A 131 4.30 -11.52 10.08
N ARG A 132 3.00 -11.55 10.35
CA ARG A 132 2.07 -10.56 9.81
C ARG A 132 2.47 -9.14 10.22
N ASP A 133 2.83 -8.90 11.47
CA ASP A 133 3.20 -7.55 11.92
C ASP A 133 4.50 -7.06 11.28
N GLN A 134 5.48 -7.95 11.10
CA GLN A 134 6.69 -7.62 10.32
C GLN A 134 6.35 -7.30 8.85
N THR A 135 5.42 -8.02 8.23
CA THR A 135 4.97 -7.70 6.87
C THR A 135 4.21 -6.36 6.81
N PHE A 136 3.51 -5.96 7.88
CA PHE A 136 2.85 -4.67 7.95
C PHE A 136 3.87 -3.52 8.09
N LEU A 137 4.95 -3.74 8.86
CA LEU A 137 6.07 -2.81 8.96
C LEU A 137 6.84 -2.66 7.65
N LEU A 138 7.13 -3.77 6.97
CA LEU A 138 7.93 -3.75 5.74
C LEU A 138 7.12 -3.41 4.48
N GLY A 139 5.89 -3.92 4.36
CA GLY A 139 5.01 -3.66 3.22
C GLY A 139 4.48 -2.22 3.26
N PRO A 140 3.30 -1.96 3.86
CA PRO A 140 2.76 -0.61 3.96
C PRO A 140 3.66 0.38 4.69
N GLY A 141 4.46 -0.05 5.67
CA GLY A 141 5.36 0.84 6.39
C GLY A 141 6.51 1.36 5.51
N LEU A 142 7.39 0.48 5.02
CA LEU A 142 8.57 0.85 4.25
C LEU A 142 8.28 1.06 2.75
N MET A 143 7.58 0.12 2.11
CA MET A 143 7.40 0.17 0.67
C MET A 143 6.54 1.36 0.23
N SER A 144 5.56 1.80 1.02
CA SER A 144 4.80 3.02 0.72
C SER A 144 5.70 4.26 0.58
N ALA A 145 6.76 4.37 1.39
CA ALA A 145 7.73 5.45 1.29
C ALA A 145 8.57 5.34 0.01
N VAL A 146 9.01 4.14 -0.35
CA VAL A 146 9.72 3.89 -1.61
C VAL A 146 8.84 4.24 -2.81
N ASN A 147 7.58 3.79 -2.79
CA ASN A 147 6.56 4.10 -3.76
C ASN A 147 6.35 5.61 -3.89
N ALA A 148 6.33 6.33 -2.77
CA ALA A 148 6.21 7.78 -2.73
C ALA A 148 7.38 8.48 -3.38
N LEU A 149 8.63 8.11 -3.07
CA LEU A 149 9.81 8.70 -3.70
C LEU A 149 9.79 8.54 -5.22
N LEU A 150 9.43 7.34 -5.69
CA LEU A 150 9.37 7.03 -7.13
C LEU A 150 8.24 7.79 -7.83
N LEU A 151 7.02 7.70 -7.30
CA LEU A 151 5.85 8.30 -7.93
C LEU A 151 5.83 9.82 -7.77
N ALA A 152 6.00 10.33 -6.55
CA ALA A 152 5.88 11.76 -6.28
C ALA A 152 6.96 12.57 -7.00
N SER A 153 8.18 12.02 -7.17
CA SER A 153 9.23 12.70 -7.94
C SER A 153 8.87 12.83 -9.42
N VAL A 154 8.27 11.79 -10.02
CA VAL A 154 7.80 11.84 -11.42
C VAL A 154 6.62 12.80 -11.55
N VAL A 155 5.63 12.69 -10.66
CA VAL A 155 4.44 13.54 -10.63
C VAL A 155 4.81 15.02 -10.46
N LEU A 156 5.79 15.33 -9.62
CA LEU A 156 6.31 16.69 -9.41
C LEU A 156 7.02 17.22 -10.66
N GLN A 157 7.90 16.41 -11.27
CA GLN A 157 8.64 16.80 -12.47
C GLN A 157 7.70 17.03 -13.66
N ALA A 158 6.77 16.12 -13.86
CA ALA A 158 5.75 16.18 -14.90
C ALA A 158 4.64 17.18 -14.58
N ARG A 159 4.61 17.79 -13.38
CA ARG A 159 3.60 18.76 -12.92
C ARG A 159 2.16 18.27 -13.13
N LEU A 160 1.92 16.96 -12.98
CA LEU A 160 0.63 16.32 -13.26
C LEU A 160 -0.50 16.82 -12.34
N VAL A 161 -0.15 17.28 -11.14
CA VAL A 161 -1.06 17.76 -10.09
C VAL A 161 -0.48 19.02 -9.41
N PRO A 162 -1.20 19.73 -8.52
CA PRO A 162 -0.65 20.81 -7.69
C PRO A 162 0.62 20.40 -6.97
N ARG A 163 1.66 21.24 -7.03
CA ARG A 163 2.99 20.96 -6.46
C ARG A 163 2.96 20.55 -4.98
N ALA A 164 2.00 21.07 -4.21
CA ALA A 164 1.84 20.71 -2.81
C ALA A 164 1.63 19.19 -2.60
N ILE A 165 0.89 18.53 -3.49
CA ILE A 165 0.57 17.10 -3.36
C ILE A 165 1.84 16.23 -3.39
N PRO A 166 2.66 16.20 -4.46
CA PRO A 166 3.86 15.37 -4.48
C PRO A 166 4.92 15.84 -3.47
N LEU A 167 4.92 17.11 -3.05
CA LEU A 167 5.81 17.54 -1.96
C LEU A 167 5.48 16.86 -0.63
N LEU A 168 4.20 16.61 -0.33
CA LEU A 168 3.82 15.82 0.85
C LEU A 168 4.43 14.41 0.80
N GLY A 169 4.40 13.75 -0.37
CA GLY A 169 5.00 12.43 -0.55
C GLY A 169 6.53 12.44 -0.40
N LEU A 170 7.21 13.44 -0.97
CA LEU A 170 8.66 13.58 -0.89
C LEU A 170 9.17 13.94 0.52
N VAL A 171 8.37 14.66 1.31
CA VAL A 171 8.68 14.95 2.73
C VAL A 171 8.28 13.78 3.62
N GLY A 172 7.15 13.14 3.34
CA GLY A 172 6.65 12.01 4.11
C GLY A 172 7.52 10.77 4.01
N ALA A 173 8.07 10.48 2.83
CA ALA A 173 8.88 9.28 2.63
C ALA A 173 10.10 9.17 3.56
N PRO A 174 10.99 10.17 3.68
CA PRO A 174 12.11 10.09 4.61
C PRO A 174 11.66 10.00 6.08
N LEU A 175 10.59 10.70 6.46
CA LEU A 175 10.03 10.60 7.83
C LEU A 175 9.54 9.18 8.13
N GLN A 176 8.78 8.61 7.20
CA GLN A 176 8.28 7.24 7.26
C GLN A 176 9.41 6.22 7.35
N ILE A 177 10.46 6.35 6.51
CA ILE A 177 11.63 5.47 6.53
C ILE A 177 12.32 5.52 7.90
N VAL A 178 12.56 6.73 8.43
CA VAL A 178 13.18 6.88 9.76
C VAL A 178 12.31 6.24 10.83
N SER A 179 10.99 6.41 10.78
CA SER A 179 10.07 5.78 11.72
C SER A 179 10.11 4.25 11.64
N VAL A 180 10.10 3.68 10.43
CA VAL A 180 10.18 2.23 10.22
C VAL A 180 11.50 1.67 10.75
N LEU A 181 12.62 2.34 10.47
CA LEU A 181 13.93 1.94 10.98
C LEU A 181 13.97 2.02 12.51
N ALA A 182 13.44 3.09 13.10
CA ALA A 182 13.31 3.20 14.55
C ALA A 182 12.51 2.04 15.14
N THR A 183 11.41 1.62 14.48
CA THR A 183 10.61 0.48 14.93
C THR A 183 11.38 -0.83 14.80
N ALA A 184 12.08 -1.03 13.68
CA ALA A 184 12.89 -2.23 13.45
C ALA A 184 14.04 -2.39 14.46
N TYR A 185 14.61 -1.29 14.95
CA TYR A 185 15.62 -1.29 16.01
C TYR A 185 15.04 -1.26 17.43
N GLY A 186 13.70 -1.33 17.59
CA GLY A 186 13.04 -1.31 18.90
C GLY A 186 13.12 0.04 19.61
N LEU A 187 13.39 1.13 18.89
CA LEU A 187 13.46 2.49 19.44
C LEU A 187 12.09 3.16 19.57
N ASN A 188 11.10 2.70 18.79
CA ASN A 188 9.69 3.11 18.93
C ASN A 188 8.74 1.96 18.55
N GLU A 189 7.47 2.11 18.91
CA GLU A 189 6.42 1.21 18.44
C GLU A 189 5.79 1.74 17.15
N GLN A 190 5.35 0.82 16.28
CA GLN A 190 4.72 1.18 15.01
C GLN A 190 3.44 2.03 15.21
N THR A 191 2.73 1.80 16.30
CA THR A 191 1.49 2.51 16.67
C THR A 191 1.72 3.72 17.55
N SER A 192 2.98 4.06 17.86
CA SER A 192 3.30 5.19 18.75
C SER A 192 2.86 6.54 18.13
N PRO A 193 2.59 7.58 18.96
CA PRO A 193 2.25 8.90 18.47
C PRO A 193 3.30 9.50 17.51
N LEU A 194 4.59 9.22 17.75
CA LEU A 194 5.68 9.66 16.88
C LEU A 194 5.61 8.99 15.50
N SER A 195 5.37 7.68 15.46
CA SER A 195 5.18 6.93 14.21
C SER A 195 3.96 7.42 13.44
N MET A 196 2.88 7.76 14.15
CA MET A 196 1.67 8.32 13.54
C MET A 196 1.90 9.71 12.91
N VAL A 197 2.70 10.56 13.56
CA VAL A 197 3.11 11.85 12.99
C VAL A 197 4.00 11.64 11.76
N ALA A 198 4.90 10.66 11.79
CA ALA A 198 5.80 10.36 10.67
C ALA A 198 5.07 9.83 9.43
N VAL A 199 4.01 9.03 9.60
CA VAL A 199 3.20 8.50 8.48
C VAL A 199 2.20 9.50 7.92
N LEU A 200 1.78 10.48 8.71
CA LEU A 200 0.73 11.43 8.33
C LEU A 200 0.96 12.11 6.97
N PRO A 201 2.17 12.57 6.60
CA PRO A 201 2.37 13.19 5.30
C PRO A 201 2.22 12.21 4.12
N ILE A 202 2.60 10.93 4.29
CA ILE A 202 2.36 9.89 3.28
C ILE A 202 0.85 9.63 3.14
N PHE A 203 0.14 9.50 4.26
CA PHE A 203 -1.32 9.35 4.27
C PHE A 203 -2.01 10.51 3.53
N LEU A 204 -1.65 11.75 3.87
CA LEU A 204 -2.21 12.95 3.24
C LEU A 204 -1.83 13.04 1.76
N TRP A 205 -0.62 12.63 1.39
CA TRP A 205 -0.19 12.56 0.00
C TRP A 205 -1.05 11.59 -0.82
N GLU A 206 -1.18 10.34 -0.38
CA GLU A 206 -1.96 9.33 -1.11
C GLU A 206 -3.45 9.72 -1.21
N LEU A 207 -4.03 10.21 -0.11
CA LEU A 207 -5.42 10.66 -0.07
C LEU A 207 -5.65 11.86 -1.01
N SER A 208 -4.80 12.89 -0.92
CA SER A 208 -4.92 14.08 -1.76
C SER A 208 -4.66 13.78 -3.24
N PHE A 209 -3.73 12.87 -3.54
CA PHE A 209 -3.45 12.41 -4.90
C PHE A 209 -4.64 11.65 -5.48
N GLY A 210 -5.19 10.68 -4.75
CA GLY A 210 -6.37 9.92 -5.14
C GLY A 210 -7.58 10.83 -5.42
N LEU A 211 -7.92 11.69 -4.46
CA LEU A 211 -9.02 12.66 -4.60
C LEU A 211 -8.80 13.59 -5.81
N TRP A 212 -7.59 14.13 -5.98
CA TRP A 212 -7.30 15.02 -7.10
C TRP A 212 -7.48 14.32 -8.44
N LEU A 213 -6.98 13.09 -8.59
CA LEU A 213 -7.08 12.35 -9.83
C LEU A 213 -8.53 11.99 -10.18
N VAL A 214 -9.35 11.60 -9.20
CA VAL A 214 -10.79 11.35 -9.43
C VAL A 214 -11.51 12.63 -9.80
N LEU A 215 -11.34 13.71 -9.04
CA LEU A 215 -12.16 14.92 -9.19
C LEU A 215 -11.70 15.82 -10.35
N ARG A 216 -10.39 15.96 -10.55
CA ARG A 216 -9.80 16.93 -11.50
C ARG A 216 -9.02 16.26 -12.62
N GLY A 217 -8.34 15.15 -12.33
CA GLY A 217 -7.45 14.47 -13.27
C GLY A 217 -6.10 15.17 -13.44
N PHE A 218 -5.33 14.78 -14.46
CA PHE A 218 -4.04 15.38 -14.76
C PHE A 218 -4.18 16.79 -15.32
N ARG A 219 -3.23 17.67 -14.99
CA ARG A 219 -3.21 19.05 -15.48
C ARG A 219 -2.91 19.10 -17.01
N PRO A 220 -3.59 19.97 -17.78
CA PRO A 220 -3.34 20.12 -19.22
C PRO A 220 -1.95 20.72 -19.51
N GLY A 221 -1.30 20.26 -20.60
CA GLY A 221 -0.08 20.89 -21.15
C GLY A 221 1.25 20.27 -20.71
N THR A 222 1.26 19.10 -20.08
CA THR A 222 2.45 18.53 -19.43
C THR A 222 2.85 17.13 -19.91
N ALA A 223 2.92 16.96 -21.24
CA ALA A 223 3.77 15.97 -21.87
C ALA A 223 4.46 16.68 -23.06
N ALA A 224 5.73 17.06 -22.89
CA ALA A 224 6.54 17.42 -24.04
C ALA A 224 6.80 16.13 -24.83
N VAL A 225 6.19 16.07 -26.01
CA VAL A 225 6.24 15.01 -27.01
C VAL A 225 7.66 14.91 -27.59
N PRO A 226 8.26 13.73 -27.78
CA PRO A 226 9.12 13.54 -28.94
C PRO A 226 8.17 13.41 -30.13
N ARG A 227 8.01 14.47 -30.93
CA ARG A 227 7.38 14.32 -32.23
C ARG A 227 8.44 13.61 -33.05
N GLU A 228 8.23 12.34 -33.36
CA GLU A 228 8.87 11.80 -34.55
C GLU A 228 8.41 12.71 -35.70
N GLN A 229 9.35 13.50 -36.21
CA GLN A 229 9.13 14.22 -37.46
C GLN A 229 8.87 13.14 -38.51
N PRO A 230 7.81 13.28 -39.34
CA PRO A 230 7.73 12.46 -40.54
C PRO A 230 9.00 12.73 -41.32
N VAL A 231 9.83 11.71 -41.52
CA VAL A 231 10.94 11.78 -42.47
C VAL A 231 10.28 12.10 -43.81
N ALA A 232 10.38 13.36 -44.22
CA ALA A 232 10.01 13.77 -45.54
C ALA A 232 11.00 13.04 -46.47
N HIS A 233 10.56 11.92 -47.05
CA HIS A 233 11.20 11.37 -48.22
C HIS A 233 11.06 12.42 -49.32
N ALA A 234 12.08 13.27 -49.43
CA ALA A 234 12.34 14.04 -50.63
C ALA A 234 12.57 13.05 -51.76
N ARG A 235 11.92 13.34 -52.88
CA ARG A 235 11.86 12.55 -54.10
C ARG A 235 13.23 12.21 -54.68
#